data_AF-A0A6L6BXI7-F1
#
_entry.id   AF-A0A6L6BXI7-F1
#
_cell.length_a   1.000
_cell.length_b   1.000
_cell.length_c   1.000
_cell.angle_alpha   90.00
_cell.angle_beta   90.00
_cell.angle_gamma   90.00
#
_symmetry.space_group_name_H-M   'P 1'
#
loop_
_entity.id
_entity.type
_entity.pdbx_description
1 polymer ?
#
loop_
_entity_poly.entity_id
_entity_poly.type
_entity_poly.pdbx_seq_one_letter_code
_entity_poly.pdbx_strand_id
1 'polypeptide(L)'
;MVADIRKFERSLAGYLAGEIEEDVFKVFRLANGIYGQRQGGHNQMVRIKAPYGAITPTQLDALADISEKYSRSWGHLTTRQNVQFHFVDLEQVPDLLWDLAKVGLTTREACSDTVRNVMGCHL
;
A
#
# COMPACT_ATOMS: atom_id res chain seq x y z
N MET A 1 5.11 5.67 10.61
CA MET A 1 4.80 4.26 10.31
C MET A 1 3.67 3.74 11.20
N VAL A 2 3.89 3.42 12.48
CA VAL A 2 2.82 2.93 13.39
C VAL A 2 1.63 3.89 13.50
N ALA A 3 1.88 5.18 13.68
CA ALA A 3 0.83 6.19 13.78
C ALA A 3 0.01 6.31 12.48
N ASP A 4 0.65 6.14 11.32
CA ASP A 4 -0.02 6.18 10.01
C ASP A 4 -0.95 4.98 9.85
N ILE A 5 -0.49 3.78 10.23
CA ILE A 5 -1.29 2.55 10.16
C ILE A 5 -2.49 2.63 11.09
N ARG A 6 -2.30 3.07 12.35
CA ARG A 6 -3.41 3.27 13.28
C ARG A 6 -4.41 4.33 12.81
N LYS A 7 -3.94 5.35 12.08
CA LYS A 7 -4.83 6.32 11.44
C LYS A 7 -5.63 5.67 10.32
N PHE A 8 -4.98 4.83 9.50
CA PHE A 8 -5.64 4.06 8.46
C PHE A 8 -6.72 3.13 9.02
N GLU A 9 -6.42 2.36 10.07
CA GLU A 9 -7.39 1.48 10.76
C GLU A 9 -8.64 2.25 11.21
N ARG A 10 -8.47 3.41 11.87
CA ARG A 10 -9.60 4.24 12.31
C ARG A 10 -10.43 4.76 11.15
N SER A 11 -9.78 5.25 10.10
CA SER A 11 -10.48 5.76 8.91
C SER A 11 -11.18 4.63 8.13
N LEU A 12 -10.59 3.44 8.07
CA LEU A 12 -11.23 2.27 7.48
C LEU A 12 -12.46 1.85 8.30
N ALA A 13 -12.35 1.81 9.63
CA ALA A 13 -13.48 1.47 10.49
C ALA A 13 -14.65 2.46 10.32
N GLY A 14 -14.37 3.76 10.29
CA GLY A 14 -15.38 4.79 10.04
C GLY A 14 -16.01 4.67 8.64
N TYR A 15 -15.23 4.32 7.62
CA TYR A 15 -15.74 4.06 6.28
C TYR A 15 -16.67 2.83 6.24
N LEU A 16 -16.24 1.71 6.83
CA LEU A 16 -17.05 0.48 6.89
C LEU A 16 -18.32 0.65 7.72
N ALA A 17 -18.30 1.53 8.72
CA ALA A 17 -19.47 1.91 9.51
C ALA A 17 -20.42 2.90 8.78
N GLY A 18 -20.04 3.40 7.59
CA GLY A 18 -20.80 4.40 6.85
C GLY A 18 -20.71 5.83 7.42
N GLU A 19 -19.77 6.07 8.34
CA GLU A 19 -19.53 7.39 8.96
C GLU A 19 -18.64 8.28 8.07
N ILE A 20 -17.84 7.68 7.20
CA ILE A 20 -16.97 8.38 6.25
C ILE A 20 -17.46 8.08 4.82
N GLU A 21 -17.83 9.14 4.11
CA GLU A 21 -18.24 9.07 2.70
C GLU A 21 -17.13 8.54 1.79
N GLU A 22 -17.51 7.80 0.73
CA GLU A 22 -16.57 7.17 -0.21
C GLU A 22 -15.57 8.18 -0.80
N ASP A 23 -16.00 9.37 -1.21
CA ASP A 23 -15.10 10.36 -1.81
C ASP A 23 -14.06 10.87 -0.82
N VAL A 24 -14.43 11.01 0.46
CA VAL A 24 -13.50 11.41 1.53
C VAL A 24 -12.52 10.27 1.82
N PHE A 25 -13.03 9.03 1.96
CA PHE A 25 -12.21 7.86 2.19
C PHE A 25 -11.26 7.59 1.02
N LYS A 26 -11.71 7.81 -0.22
CA LYS A 26 -10.92 7.71 -1.44
C LYS A 26 -9.72 8.64 -1.43
N VAL A 27 -9.90 9.92 -1.14
CA VAL A 27 -8.77 10.86 -1.04
C VAL A 27 -7.78 10.40 0.04
N PHE A 28 -8.29 9.95 1.19
CA PHE A 28 -7.48 9.45 2.29
C PHE A 28 -6.67 8.20 1.92
N ARG A 29 -7.31 7.14 1.39
CA ARG A 29 -6.63 5.88 1.04
C ARG A 29 -5.63 6.06 -0.10
N LEU A 30 -5.91 6.96 -1.04
CA LEU A 30 -4.96 7.35 -2.09
C LEU A 30 -3.69 7.95 -1.49
N ALA A 31 -3.79 8.83 -0.49
CA ALA A 31 -2.61 9.40 0.17
C ALA A 31 -1.78 8.34 0.93
N ASN A 32 -2.40 7.20 1.27
CA ASN A 32 -1.75 6.05 1.89
C ASN A 32 -1.25 5.00 0.88
N GLY A 33 -1.28 5.29 -0.43
CA GLY A 33 -0.77 4.36 -1.44
C GLY A 33 -1.75 3.26 -1.87
N ILE A 34 -3.03 3.38 -1.51
CA ILE A 34 -4.08 2.38 -1.76
C ILE A 34 -5.08 2.91 -2.80
N TYR A 35 -5.24 2.18 -3.89
CA TYR A 35 -6.06 2.57 -5.04
C TYR A 35 -7.16 1.53 -5.29
N GLY A 36 -8.42 1.97 -5.41
CA GLY A 36 -9.53 1.08 -5.73
C GLY A 36 -9.44 0.52 -7.14
N GLN A 37 -9.69 -0.77 -7.30
CA GLN A 37 -9.61 -1.42 -8.59
C GLN A 37 -10.93 -1.40 -9.37
N ARG A 38 -10.84 -1.34 -10.71
CA ARG A 38 -12.02 -1.28 -11.59
C ARG A 38 -12.78 -2.60 -11.70
N GLN A 39 -12.18 -3.72 -11.28
CA GLN A 39 -12.84 -5.03 -11.27
C GLN A 39 -14.02 -5.11 -10.27
N GLY A 40 -14.27 -4.05 -9.49
CA GLY A 40 -15.37 -3.99 -8.53
C GLY A 40 -15.03 -4.63 -7.19
N GLY A 41 -15.93 -4.43 -6.23
CA GLY A 41 -15.79 -4.91 -4.85
C GLY A 41 -14.73 -4.15 -4.05
N HIS A 42 -14.22 -4.79 -3.01
CA HIS A 42 -13.25 -4.23 -2.07
C HIS A 42 -11.80 -4.43 -2.50
N ASN A 43 -11.56 -4.81 -3.76
CA ASN A 43 -10.22 -5.04 -4.29
C ASN A 43 -9.41 -3.74 -4.42
N GLN A 44 -8.23 -3.74 -3.81
CA GLN A 44 -7.28 -2.64 -3.80
C GLN A 44 -6.00 -3.00 -4.55
N MET A 45 -5.37 -1.97 -5.12
CA MET A 45 -3.96 -1.96 -5.43
C MET A 45 -3.22 -1.26 -4.31
N VAL A 46 -2.18 -1.90 -3.77
CA VAL A 46 -1.30 -1.33 -2.74
C VAL A 46 0.09 -1.11 -3.33
N ARG A 47 0.60 0.11 -3.24
CA ARG A 47 1.92 0.48 -3.76
C ARG A 47 2.87 0.85 -2.63
N ILE A 48 4.03 0.23 -2.58
CA ILE A 48 5.11 0.65 -1.68
C ILE A 48 5.80 1.92 -2.18
N LYS A 49 6.50 2.61 -1.29
CA LYS A 49 7.42 3.71 -1.60
C LYS A 49 8.84 3.29 -1.21
N ALA A 50 9.65 2.96 -2.21
CA ALA A 50 11.04 2.52 -2.06
C ALA A 50 11.98 3.54 -2.70
N PRO A 51 12.48 4.53 -1.95
CA PRO A 51 13.39 5.55 -2.49
C PRO A 51 14.58 4.91 -3.19
N TYR A 52 14.94 5.44 -4.35
CA TYR A 52 16.01 4.95 -5.22
C TYR A 52 15.85 3.49 -5.71
N GLY A 53 14.70 2.85 -5.45
CA GLY A 53 14.49 1.44 -5.72
C GLY A 53 15.28 0.49 -4.81
N ALA A 54 15.85 1.00 -3.71
CA ALA A 54 16.66 0.19 -2.82
C ALA A 54 15.78 -0.75 -1.99
N ILE A 55 16.06 -2.05 -2.08
CA ILE A 55 15.37 -3.12 -1.35
C ILE A 55 16.43 -4.08 -0.82
N THR A 56 16.37 -4.41 0.47
CA THR A 56 17.25 -5.43 1.07
C THR A 56 16.71 -6.84 0.80
N PRO A 57 17.54 -7.91 0.91
CA PRO A 57 17.04 -9.29 0.76
C PRO A 57 15.87 -9.61 1.70
N THR A 58 15.95 -9.22 2.97
CA THR A 58 14.87 -9.41 3.95
C THR A 58 13.59 -8.67 3.56
N GLN A 59 13.71 -7.47 2.98
CA GLN A 59 12.54 -6.75 2.46
C GLN A 59 11.95 -7.44 1.23
N LEU A 60 12.77 -8.01 0.37
CA LEU A 60 12.31 -8.76 -0.80
C LEU A 60 11.56 -10.04 -0.40
N ASP A 61 12.06 -10.78 0.59
CA ASP A 61 11.37 -11.95 1.15
C ASP A 61 10.01 -11.55 1.73
N ALA A 62 9.95 -10.48 2.53
CA ALA A 62 8.68 -9.97 3.07
C ALA A 62 7.70 -9.53 1.97
N LEU A 63 8.18 -8.96 0.86
CA LEU A 63 7.34 -8.61 -0.28
C LEU A 63 6.79 -9.86 -0.99
N ALA A 64 7.55 -10.96 -1.03
CA ALA A 64 7.07 -12.25 -1.53
C ALA A 64 5.96 -12.82 -0.62
N ASP A 65 6.19 -12.87 0.69
CA ASP A 65 5.20 -13.32 1.68
C ASP A 65 3.90 -12.51 1.58
N ILE A 66 4.01 -11.18 1.44
CA ILE A 66 2.86 -10.28 1.25
C ILE A 66 2.09 -10.63 -0.02
N SER A 67 2.80 -10.93 -1.11
CA SER A 67 2.18 -11.28 -2.39
C SER A 67 1.37 -12.57 -2.30
N GLU A 68 1.86 -13.55 -1.55
CA GLU A 68 1.20 -14.84 -1.35
C GLU A 68 0.02 -14.74 -0.37
N LYS A 69 0.18 -13.96 0.70
CA LYS A 69 -0.82 -13.86 1.78
C LYS A 69 -2.02 -12.98 1.42
N TYR A 70 -1.79 -11.85 0.76
CA TYR A 70 -2.81 -10.82 0.56
C TYR A 70 -3.15 -10.55 -0.90
N SER A 71 -2.39 -11.10 -1.84
CA SER A 71 -2.55 -10.87 -3.28
C SER A 71 -2.65 -12.21 -4.01
N ARG A 72 -2.19 -12.28 -5.26
CA ARG A 72 -2.30 -13.45 -6.12
C ARG A 72 -0.95 -14.13 -6.36
N SER A 73 -0.06 -14.09 -5.38
CA SER A 73 1.31 -14.65 -5.46
C SER A 73 2.17 -14.00 -6.55
N TRP A 74 1.91 -12.74 -6.87
CA TRP A 74 2.76 -11.95 -7.76
C TRP A 74 2.75 -10.47 -7.36
N GLY A 75 3.83 -9.77 -7.71
CA GLY A 75 3.99 -8.34 -7.54
C GLY A 75 4.42 -7.67 -8.83
N HIS A 76 4.01 -6.42 -9.04
CA HIS A 76 4.39 -5.64 -10.22
C HIS A 76 5.51 -4.66 -9.89
N LEU A 77 6.67 -4.85 -10.53
CA LEU A 77 7.70 -3.81 -10.56
C LEU A 77 7.22 -2.66 -11.44
N THR A 78 7.45 -1.44 -10.97
CA THR A 78 6.93 -0.23 -11.61
C THR A 78 8.06 0.57 -12.25
N THR A 79 7.72 1.38 -13.25
CA THR A 79 8.65 2.32 -13.89
C THR A 79 9.22 3.39 -12.95
N ARG A 80 8.69 3.49 -11.72
CA ARG A 80 9.18 4.37 -10.66
C ARG A 80 9.87 3.62 -9.52
N GLN A 81 10.43 2.44 -9.80
CA GLN A 81 11.23 1.65 -8.86
C GLN A 81 10.50 1.25 -7.57
N ASN A 82 9.20 0.95 -7.67
CA ASN A 82 8.38 0.39 -6.58
C ASN A 82 7.84 -0.99 -6.94
N VAL A 83 7.21 -1.64 -5.96
CA VAL A 83 6.35 -2.83 -6.11
C VAL A 83 4.87 -2.46 -5.90
N GLN A 84 3.98 -3.05 -6.69
CA GLN A 84 2.53 -2.98 -6.51
C GLN A 84 1.93 -4.39 -6.33
N PHE A 85 1.02 -4.51 -5.37
CA PHE A 85 0.19 -5.69 -5.17
C PHE A 85 -1.25 -5.37 -5.58
N HIS A 86 -1.91 -6.31 -6.22
CA HIS A 86 -3.26 -6.14 -6.76
C HIS A 86 -4.22 -7.13 -6.12
N PHE A 87 -5.53 -6.87 -6.17
CA PHE A 87 -6.55 -7.75 -5.58
C PHE A 87 -6.40 -7.92 -4.07
N VAL A 88 -5.84 -6.92 -3.39
CA VAL A 88 -5.75 -6.92 -1.92
C VAL A 88 -7.11 -6.52 -1.38
N ASP A 89 -7.69 -7.32 -0.50
CA ASP A 89 -8.98 -6.99 0.11
C ASP A 89 -8.85 -5.76 1.01
N LEU A 90 -9.85 -4.87 1.00
CA LEU A 90 -9.77 -3.58 1.69
C LEU A 90 -9.62 -3.78 3.20
N GLU A 91 -10.35 -4.75 3.78
CA GLU A 91 -10.29 -5.08 5.20
C GLU A 91 -8.94 -5.66 5.62
N GLN A 92 -8.18 -6.25 4.68
CA GLN A 92 -6.86 -6.84 4.93
C GLN A 92 -5.70 -5.84 4.73
N VAL A 93 -5.97 -4.66 4.17
CA VAL A 93 -4.93 -3.64 3.96
C VAL A 93 -4.18 -3.28 5.25
N PRO A 94 -4.82 -3.07 6.42
CA PRO A 94 -4.09 -2.76 7.65
C PRO A 94 -3.05 -3.82 8.04
N ASP A 95 -3.39 -5.10 7.92
CA ASP A 95 -2.47 -6.21 8.23
C ASP A 95 -1.27 -6.23 7.27
N LEU A 96 -1.51 -6.00 5.98
CA LEU A 96 -0.45 -5.82 4.98
C LEU A 96 0.47 -4.65 5.36
N LEU A 97 -0.09 -3.50 5.77
CA LEU A 97 0.72 -2.35 6.17
C LEU A 97 1.57 -2.64 7.41
N TRP A 98 1.06 -3.43 8.36
CA TRP A 98 1.83 -3.90 9.52
C TRP A 98 2.97 -4.83 9.11
N ASP A 99 2.74 -5.74 8.17
CA ASP A 99 3.77 -6.64 7.66
C ASP A 99 4.89 -5.86 6.92
N LEU A 100 4.54 -4.86 6.12
CA LEU A 100 5.52 -3.94 5.53
C LEU A 100 6.33 -3.18 6.59
N ALA A 101 5.65 -2.72 7.66
CA ALA A 101 6.29 -1.94 8.70
C ALA A 101 7.32 -2.73 9.51
N LYS A 102 7.15 -4.05 9.66
CA LYS A 102 8.11 -4.94 10.32
C LYS A 102 9.50 -4.91 9.64
N VAL A 103 9.53 -4.67 8.34
CA VAL A 103 10.78 -4.56 7.55
C VAL A 103 11.13 -3.13 7.15
N GLY A 104 10.49 -2.14 7.78
CA GLY A 104 10.77 -0.72 7.56
C GLY A 104 10.24 -0.14 6.24
N LEU A 105 9.37 -0.85 5.53
CA LEU A 105 8.74 -0.37 4.30
C LEU A 105 7.47 0.43 4.60
N THR A 106 7.07 1.28 3.66
CA THR A 106 5.85 2.09 3.77
C THR A 106 5.16 2.30 2.43
N THR A 107 3.88 2.65 2.45
CA THR A 107 3.05 3.03 1.29
C THR A 107 2.67 4.51 1.30
N ARG A 108 3.01 5.24 2.38
CA ARG A 108 2.66 6.65 2.58
C ARG A 108 3.14 7.48 1.39
N GLU A 109 2.23 8.27 0.82
CA GLU A 109 2.51 9.16 -0.33
C GLU A 109 3.01 8.43 -1.59
N ALA A 110 2.77 7.11 -1.72
CA ALA A 110 3.04 6.38 -2.96
C ALA A 110 2.05 6.74 -4.09
N CYS A 111 0.89 7.30 -3.71
CA CYS A 111 -0.21 7.76 -4.55
C CYS A 111 -0.70 9.16 -4.11
N SER A 112 -1.78 9.67 -4.71
CA SER A 112 -2.37 11.02 -4.44
C SER A 112 -1.51 12.23 -4.81
N ASP A 113 -1.96 13.44 -4.50
CA ASP A 113 -1.30 14.70 -4.86
C ASP A 113 -0.19 15.05 -3.87
N THR A 114 0.87 14.24 -3.91
CA THR A 114 1.99 14.27 -2.95
C THR A 114 3.32 13.98 -3.65
N VAL A 115 4.45 14.14 -2.94
CA VAL A 115 5.75 13.72 -3.45
C VAL A 115 5.80 12.20 -3.48
N ARG A 116 5.76 11.66 -4.71
CA ARG A 116 5.83 10.22 -4.98
C ARG A 116 7.23 9.67 -4.75
N ASN A 117 7.48 8.45 -5.20
CA ASN A 117 8.81 7.85 -5.08
C ASN A 117 9.88 8.70 -5.76
N VAL A 118 10.98 8.93 -5.04
CA VAL A 118 12.18 9.61 -5.54
C VAL A 118 13.06 8.55 -6.18
N MET A 119 13.36 8.73 -7.46
CA MET A 119 14.13 7.76 -8.24
C MET A 119 15.63 8.03 -8.12
N GLY A 120 16.42 6.97 -8.29
CA GLY A 120 17.88 7.02 -8.28
C GLY A 120 18.49 6.12 -9.33
N CYS A 121 19.78 6.34 -9.62
CA CYS A 121 20.57 5.35 -10.35
C CYS A 121 20.54 4.02 -9.60
N HIS A 122 20.43 2.92 -10.34
CA HIS A 122 20.43 1.57 -9.76
C HIS A 122 21.84 1.05 -9.47
N LEU A 123 22.87 1.84 -9.83
CA LEU A 123 24.30 1.58 -9.65
C LEU A 123 24.92 2.72 -8.84
#